data_AF-A0A7Y5K4B5-F1
#
_entry.id   AF-A0A7Y5K4B5-F1
#
_cell.length_a   1.000
_cell.length_b   1.000
_cell.length_c   1.000
_cell.angle_alpha   90.00
_cell.angle_beta   90.00
_cell.angle_gamma   90.00
#
_symmetry.space_group_name_H-M   'P 1'
#
loop_
_entity.id
_entity.type
_entity.pdbx_description
1 polymer ?
#
loop_
_entity_poly.entity_id
_entity_poly.type
_entity_poly.pdbx_seq_one_letter_code
_entity_poly.pdbx_strand_id
1 'polypeptide(L)'
;MTRTFLQGGRVVALAIGAMAFVAGCGGGAQQQSAETPAPANPSGVATTTNAPWPVKTREQLDLWLHGFAMVQADTTRVPFFRRGYRDQMVVEKNRRGVTTLLDQNRAQLAARFAMNRNLVGAQFAALYFGSWDEMQRAIAIFLQAQGDPGRARDQQQQQIIAFFAQSFNTPADRDWLELFSRSLADEYTKFYHEYWIQEQRARGPVLAAVDSLWQGVYRPKFQTYLSRTQQESGDFLLSLPLDGEGRTVSAGKRENSIAVEFPESPRQAVEAVYVFAHEAVGAVANQAVIDNVTPAERREGRADRMQSAAAVRGGALLIQRVAPELLDGYSRFYLRAAGVTPSGDVAAALASTFPITDAIRDAIGRQLDTVLGGI
;
A
#
# COMPACT_ATOMS: atom_id res chain seq x y z
N MET A 1 -0.32 -68.71 -23.80
CA MET A 1 0.71 -68.21 -22.87
C MET A 1 1.04 -66.79 -23.30
N THR A 2 0.90 -65.68 -22.58
CA THR A 2 0.50 -65.36 -21.21
C THR A 2 0.29 -63.82 -21.18
N ARG A 3 -0.84 -63.36 -20.60
CA ARG A 3 -1.16 -62.06 -19.95
C ARG A 3 -0.75 -60.68 -20.53
N THR A 4 -1.78 -59.88 -20.85
CA THR A 4 -2.24 -58.63 -20.19
C THR A 4 -1.22 -57.62 -19.65
N PHE A 5 -1.30 -56.34 -20.08
CA PHE A 5 -1.62 -55.17 -19.22
C PHE A 5 -1.96 -53.89 -20.03
N LEU A 6 -3.13 -53.33 -19.73
CA LEU A 6 -3.64 -51.99 -20.08
C LEU A 6 -3.16 -50.97 -19.04
N GLN A 7 -2.97 -49.71 -19.46
CA GLN A 7 -3.34 -48.44 -18.79
C GLN A 7 -2.49 -47.30 -19.41
N GLY A 8 -3.00 -46.13 -19.80
CA GLY A 8 -4.19 -45.41 -19.35
C GLY A 8 -3.75 -44.02 -18.89
N GLY A 9 -3.45 -43.12 -19.83
CA GLY A 9 -3.04 -41.75 -19.52
C GLY A 9 -4.22 -40.92 -19.00
N ARG A 10 -4.09 -40.38 -17.79
CA ARG A 10 -5.07 -39.48 -17.18
C ARG A 10 -4.44 -38.11 -16.91
N VAL A 11 -5.10 -37.12 -17.50
CA VAL A 11 -5.08 -35.70 -17.16
C VAL A 11 -5.47 -35.52 -15.68
N VAL A 12 -4.71 -34.72 -14.93
CA VAL A 12 -5.13 -34.23 -13.60
C VAL A 12 -5.25 -32.71 -13.67
N ALA A 13 -6.49 -32.24 -13.57
CA ALA A 13 -6.86 -30.85 -13.41
C ALA A 13 -6.67 -30.43 -11.94
N LEU A 14 -6.08 -29.25 -11.72
CA LEU A 14 -6.03 -28.59 -10.41
C LEU A 14 -7.42 -28.01 -10.07
N ALA A 15 -8.00 -28.47 -8.96
CA ALA A 15 -9.15 -27.84 -8.32
C ALA A 15 -8.66 -26.94 -7.18
N ILE A 16 -8.95 -25.65 -7.26
CA ILE A 16 -8.77 -24.69 -6.15
C ILE A 16 -10.04 -24.76 -5.30
N GLY A 17 -9.92 -25.35 -4.12
CA GLY A 17 -11.01 -25.48 -3.15
C GLY A 17 -11.16 -24.24 -2.28
N ALA A 18 -12.37 -23.68 -2.29
CA ALA A 18 -12.85 -22.71 -1.31
C ALA A 18 -13.01 -23.38 0.07
N MET A 19 -12.51 -22.76 1.13
CA MET A 19 -12.83 -23.15 2.51
C MET A 19 -13.66 -22.06 3.17
N ALA A 20 -14.94 -22.37 3.36
CA ALA A 20 -15.80 -21.77 4.37
C ALA A 20 -15.61 -22.56 5.68
N PHE A 21 -15.43 -21.87 6.81
CA PHE A 21 -15.58 -22.47 8.12
C PHE A 21 -16.62 -21.69 8.94
N VAL A 22 -17.66 -22.41 9.32
CA VAL A 22 -18.66 -22.07 10.34
C VAL A 22 -18.47 -23.02 11.50
N ALA A 23 -18.43 -22.48 12.72
CA ALA A 23 -18.76 -23.05 14.05
C ALA A 23 -17.85 -22.39 15.09
N GLY A 24 -18.25 -22.04 16.30
CA GLY A 24 -19.48 -22.24 17.06
C GLY A 24 -19.29 -21.61 18.44
N CYS A 25 -20.39 -21.34 19.16
CA CYS A 25 -20.38 -20.75 20.50
C CYS A 25 -19.74 -21.69 21.54
N GLY A 26 -18.93 -21.12 22.43
CA GLY A 26 -18.44 -21.79 23.64
C GLY A 26 -17.88 -20.76 24.61
N GLY A 27 -18.61 -20.51 25.70
CA GLY A 27 -18.19 -19.62 26.78
C GLY A 27 -17.13 -20.28 27.67
N GLY A 28 -16.11 -19.52 28.03
CA GLY A 28 -15.09 -19.88 29.01
C GLY A 28 -14.39 -18.62 29.49
N ALA A 29 -14.55 -18.30 30.76
CA ALA A 29 -13.91 -17.15 31.41
C ALA A 29 -12.38 -17.31 31.40
N GLN A 30 -11.66 -16.26 31.01
CA GLN A 30 -10.20 -16.20 31.15
C GLN A 30 -9.78 -14.90 31.86
N GLN A 31 -8.99 -15.10 32.90
CA GLN A 31 -8.36 -14.11 33.78
C GLN A 31 -7.55 -13.07 33.00
N GLN A 32 -7.78 -11.80 33.37
CA GLN A 32 -6.94 -10.66 33.03
C GLN A 32 -5.51 -10.86 33.58
N SER A 33 -4.54 -10.99 32.69
CA SER A 33 -3.15 -10.64 32.99
C SER A 33 -2.95 -9.20 32.53
N ALA A 34 -2.52 -8.33 33.44
CA ALA A 34 -2.31 -6.91 33.20
C ALA A 34 -1.19 -6.70 32.16
N GLU A 35 -1.52 -6.09 31.03
CA GLU A 35 -0.54 -5.56 30.09
C GLU A 35 0.04 -4.25 30.63
N THR A 36 1.37 -4.19 30.63
CA THR A 36 2.13 -2.96 30.90
C THR A 36 1.83 -1.96 29.77
N PRO A 37 1.47 -0.69 30.06
CA PRO A 37 1.10 0.26 29.03
C PRO A 37 2.30 0.58 28.11
N ALA A 38 2.05 0.57 26.80
CA ALA A 38 2.99 1.05 25.79
C ALA A 38 3.35 2.53 26.02
N PRO A 39 4.58 2.97 25.68
CA PRO A 39 4.97 4.36 25.81
C PRO A 39 4.08 5.26 24.93
N ALA A 40 3.61 6.35 25.53
CA ALA A 40 2.72 7.32 24.90
C ALA A 40 3.38 8.04 23.72
N ASN A 41 2.64 8.21 22.63
CA ASN A 41 3.01 9.06 21.50
C ASN A 41 3.34 10.49 22.02
N PRO A 42 4.51 11.06 21.68
CA PRO A 42 4.82 12.45 22.00
C PRO A 42 4.12 13.36 21.00
N SER A 43 2.81 13.50 21.13
CA SER A 43 2.00 14.52 20.45
C SER A 43 0.73 14.76 21.26
N GLY A 44 0.66 15.88 21.97
CA GLY A 44 -0.47 16.29 22.81
C GLY A 44 -1.73 16.69 22.03
N VAL A 45 -2.09 15.94 20.99
CA VAL A 45 -3.42 16.00 20.37
C VAL A 45 -4.10 14.69 20.72
N ALA A 46 -5.20 14.77 21.46
CA ALA A 46 -6.02 13.61 21.79
C ALA A 46 -6.62 13.02 20.50
N THR A 47 -5.95 12.04 19.89
CA THR A 47 -6.58 11.17 18.90
C THR A 47 -7.66 10.40 19.62
N THR A 48 -8.92 10.61 19.24
CA THR A 48 -10.03 9.77 19.70
C THR A 48 -9.75 8.33 19.29
N THR A 49 -9.29 7.50 20.23
CA THR A 49 -8.82 6.13 20.04
C THR A 49 -9.90 5.14 19.58
N ASN A 50 -11.13 5.60 19.36
CA ASN A 50 -12.28 4.82 18.88
C ASN A 50 -12.83 5.28 17.52
N ALA A 51 -12.18 6.20 16.79
CA ALA A 51 -12.66 6.63 15.48
C ALA A 51 -12.36 5.57 14.40
N PRO A 52 -13.35 5.09 13.61
CA PRO A 52 -13.04 4.33 12.41
C PRO A 52 -12.20 5.21 11.47
N TRP A 53 -11.07 4.67 10.99
CA TRP A 53 -10.08 5.36 10.16
C TRP A 53 -9.42 6.57 10.82
N PRO A 54 -8.62 6.39 11.89
CA PRO A 54 -7.83 7.49 12.44
C PRO A 54 -6.72 7.90 11.46
N VAL A 55 -6.48 9.21 11.37
CA VAL A 55 -5.36 9.75 10.58
C VAL A 55 -4.11 9.75 11.44
N LYS A 56 -3.04 9.11 10.97
CA LYS A 56 -1.76 9.02 11.70
C LYS A 56 -0.56 8.88 10.78
N THR A 57 0.63 8.95 11.36
CA THR A 57 1.91 8.72 10.69
C THR A 57 2.62 7.53 11.35
N ARG A 58 3.53 6.88 10.61
CA ARG A 58 4.28 5.70 11.08
C ARG A 58 5.71 5.79 10.58
N GLU A 59 6.66 5.90 11.49
CA GLU A 59 8.07 6.04 11.16
C GLU A 59 8.63 4.83 10.40
N GLN A 60 8.27 3.61 10.82
CA GLN A 60 8.74 2.38 10.18
C GLN A 60 8.24 2.27 8.73
N LEU A 61 7.02 2.73 8.48
CA LEU A 61 6.45 2.78 7.13
C LEU A 61 7.23 3.77 6.27
N ASP A 62 7.45 4.97 6.80
CA ASP A 62 8.21 6.02 6.13
C ASP A 62 9.66 5.62 5.87
N LEU A 63 10.34 4.98 6.81
CA LEU A 63 11.72 4.51 6.66
C LEU A 63 11.82 3.45 5.55
N TRP A 64 10.91 2.49 5.54
CA TRP A 64 10.88 1.43 4.53
C TRP A 64 10.63 2.01 3.13
N LEU A 65 9.60 2.86 3.00
CA LEU A 65 9.25 3.50 1.74
C LEU A 65 10.32 4.51 1.28
N HIS A 66 10.98 5.20 2.21
CA HIS A 66 12.15 6.02 1.91
C HIS A 66 13.24 5.16 1.28
N GLY A 67 13.54 3.99 1.87
CA GLY A 67 14.47 3.02 1.32
C GLY A 67 14.19 2.68 -0.14
N PHE A 68 12.94 2.30 -0.44
CA PHE A 68 12.51 2.01 -1.82
C PHE A 68 12.64 3.24 -2.72
N ALA A 69 12.20 4.42 -2.27
CA ALA A 69 12.31 5.65 -3.04
C ALA A 69 13.77 6.03 -3.38
N MET A 70 14.74 5.65 -2.53
CA MET A 70 16.16 5.90 -2.77
C MET A 70 16.75 4.97 -3.84
N VAL A 71 16.29 3.71 -3.91
CA VAL A 71 16.88 2.67 -4.77
C VAL A 71 16.09 2.38 -6.04
N GLN A 72 14.78 2.65 -6.05
CA GLN A 72 13.91 2.39 -7.20
C GLN A 72 13.86 3.60 -8.13
N ALA A 73 13.85 3.35 -9.43
CA ALA A 73 13.45 4.35 -10.41
C ALA A 73 11.93 4.27 -10.57
N ASP A 74 11.25 5.36 -10.22
CA ASP A 74 9.81 5.47 -10.46
C ASP A 74 9.55 6.10 -11.83
N THR A 75 8.98 5.30 -12.73
CA THR A 75 8.63 5.71 -14.09
C THR A 75 7.14 5.52 -14.37
N THR A 76 6.32 5.29 -13.35
CA THR A 76 4.88 5.10 -13.54
C THR A 76 4.21 6.42 -13.87
N ARG A 77 3.03 6.34 -14.51
CA ARG A 77 2.24 7.53 -14.85
C ARG A 77 1.66 8.17 -13.60
N VAL A 78 1.14 7.35 -12.68
CA VAL A 78 0.82 7.78 -11.32
C VAL A 78 2.02 7.40 -10.45
N PRO A 79 2.83 8.37 -10.00
CA PRO A 79 4.04 8.09 -9.25
C PRO A 79 3.72 7.42 -7.90
N PHE A 80 4.50 6.40 -7.59
CA PHE A 80 4.60 5.80 -6.26
C PHE A 80 5.22 6.75 -5.26
N PHE A 81 6.32 7.37 -5.65
CA PHE A 81 7.12 8.23 -4.79
C PHE A 81 7.15 9.64 -5.35
N ARG A 82 7.25 10.62 -4.46
CA ARG A 82 7.32 12.03 -4.88
C ARG A 82 8.42 12.24 -5.89
N ARG A 83 8.08 12.96 -6.96
CA ARG A 83 9.06 13.34 -7.97
C ARG A 83 10.18 14.15 -7.32
N GLY A 84 11.42 13.71 -7.53
CA GLY A 84 12.60 14.36 -6.95
C GLY A 84 12.86 14.03 -5.48
N TYR A 85 12.08 13.15 -4.83
CA TYR A 85 12.27 12.77 -3.42
C TYR A 85 13.72 12.36 -3.11
N ARG A 86 14.27 11.44 -3.91
CA ARG A 86 15.66 10.98 -3.75
C ARG A 86 16.65 12.15 -3.76
N ASP A 87 16.52 13.06 -4.73
CA ASP A 87 17.44 14.17 -4.90
C ASP A 87 17.30 15.17 -3.73
N GLN A 88 16.08 15.38 -3.23
CA GLN A 88 15.83 16.15 -2.00
C GLN A 88 16.51 15.50 -0.78
N MET A 89 16.41 14.18 -0.63
CA MET A 89 17.04 13.46 0.49
C MET A 89 18.56 13.53 0.42
N VAL A 90 19.14 13.43 -0.78
CA VAL A 90 20.59 13.63 -0.98
C VAL A 90 21.01 15.04 -0.57
N VAL A 91 20.26 16.07 -0.98
CA VAL A 91 20.54 17.45 -0.57
C VAL A 91 20.46 17.61 0.96
N GLU A 92 19.44 17.01 1.59
CA GLU A 92 19.25 17.10 3.03
C GLU A 92 20.36 16.39 3.82
N LYS A 93 20.78 15.22 3.37
CA LYS A 93 21.93 14.50 3.95
C LYS A 93 23.23 15.27 3.78
N ASN A 94 23.47 15.85 2.60
CA ASN A 94 24.64 16.68 2.34
C ASN A 94 24.70 17.91 3.24
N ARG A 95 23.56 18.59 3.48
CA ARG A 95 23.48 19.72 4.41
C ARG A 95 23.86 19.33 5.84
N ARG A 96 23.57 18.09 6.24
CA ARG A 96 23.90 17.54 7.56
C ARG A 96 25.27 16.86 7.62
N GLY A 97 25.98 16.75 6.49
CA GLY A 97 27.25 16.05 6.41
C GLY A 97 27.14 14.54 6.68
N VAL A 98 25.98 13.92 6.39
CA VAL A 98 25.72 12.50 6.67
C VAL A 98 25.88 11.67 5.41
N THR A 99 26.55 10.51 5.53
CA THR A 99 26.60 9.47 4.50
C THR A 99 26.36 8.12 5.16
N THR A 100 25.56 7.27 4.52
CA THR A 100 25.09 6.01 5.09
C THR A 100 25.42 4.82 4.19
N LEU A 101 25.23 3.61 4.71
CA LEU A 101 25.32 2.38 3.92
C LEU A 101 24.29 2.34 2.78
N LEU A 102 23.13 2.99 2.93
CA LEU A 102 22.14 3.05 1.85
C LEU A 102 22.68 3.82 0.63
N ASP A 103 23.42 4.92 0.85
CA ASP A 103 24.06 5.67 -0.23
C ASP A 103 25.12 4.81 -0.94
N GLN A 104 25.95 4.11 -0.15
CA GLN A 104 27.05 3.29 -0.64
C GLN A 104 26.55 2.08 -1.45
N ASN A 105 25.50 1.42 -0.96
CA ASN A 105 24.95 0.19 -1.55
C ASN A 105 23.86 0.45 -2.61
N ARG A 106 23.49 1.71 -2.84
CA ARG A 106 22.36 2.10 -3.70
C ARG A 106 22.41 1.44 -5.08
N ALA A 107 23.56 1.50 -5.76
CA ALA A 107 23.69 0.96 -7.11
C ALA A 107 23.47 -0.56 -7.16
N GLN A 108 24.02 -1.29 -6.18
CA GLN A 108 23.84 -2.73 -6.04
C GLN A 108 22.37 -3.08 -5.74
N LEU A 109 21.74 -2.34 -4.82
CA LEU A 109 20.34 -2.53 -4.47
C LEU A 109 19.42 -2.25 -5.66
N ALA A 110 19.67 -1.16 -6.39
CA ALA A 110 18.90 -0.76 -7.57
C ALA A 110 19.01 -1.78 -8.72
N ALA A 111 20.20 -2.35 -8.94
CA ALA A 111 20.44 -3.30 -10.03
C ALA A 111 19.57 -4.57 -9.91
N ARG A 112 19.17 -4.95 -8.70
CA ARG A 112 18.36 -6.17 -8.49
C ARG A 112 16.95 -6.06 -9.08
N PHE A 113 16.34 -4.88 -9.14
CA PHE A 113 15.00 -4.69 -9.73
C PHE A 113 14.95 -5.04 -11.22
N ALA A 114 16.07 -4.91 -11.94
CA ALA A 114 16.16 -5.35 -13.33
C ALA A 114 16.11 -6.87 -13.47
N MET A 115 16.57 -7.61 -12.45
CA MET A 115 16.59 -9.07 -12.42
C MET A 115 15.31 -9.68 -11.84
N ASN A 116 14.71 -9.02 -10.85
CA ASN A 116 13.48 -9.46 -10.20
C ASN A 116 12.54 -8.27 -9.95
N ARG A 117 11.58 -8.07 -10.86
CA ARG A 117 10.59 -7.01 -10.73
C ARG A 117 9.60 -7.24 -9.59
N ASN A 118 9.44 -8.47 -9.11
CA ASN A 118 8.52 -8.78 -8.01
C ASN A 118 8.96 -8.15 -6.68
N LEU A 119 10.23 -7.75 -6.55
CA LEU A 119 10.73 -7.02 -5.39
C LEU A 119 10.01 -5.69 -5.15
N VAL A 120 9.39 -5.10 -6.18
CA VAL A 120 8.55 -3.90 -6.02
C VAL A 120 7.40 -4.18 -5.06
N GLY A 121 6.86 -5.40 -5.05
CA GLY A 121 5.79 -5.81 -4.12
C GLY A 121 6.22 -5.79 -2.65
N ALA A 122 7.53 -5.87 -2.35
CA ALA A 122 8.00 -5.82 -0.97
C ALA A 122 7.82 -4.43 -0.32
N GLN A 123 7.50 -3.38 -1.08
CA GLN A 123 7.16 -2.06 -0.52
C GLN A 123 5.96 -2.10 0.45
N PHE A 124 5.04 -3.05 0.28
CA PHE A 124 3.87 -3.21 1.15
C PHE A 124 4.22 -3.82 2.51
N ALA A 125 5.43 -4.37 2.68
CA ALA A 125 5.80 -5.12 3.86
C ALA A 125 5.64 -4.32 5.15
N ALA A 126 6.02 -3.04 5.15
CA ALA A 126 5.97 -2.20 6.34
C ALA A 126 4.55 -1.92 6.87
N LEU A 127 3.50 -2.16 6.07
CA LEU A 127 2.11 -1.97 6.51
C LEU A 127 1.65 -3.06 7.49
N TYR A 128 2.35 -4.19 7.54
CA TYR A 128 2.04 -5.33 8.41
C TYR A 128 2.75 -5.27 9.77
N PHE A 129 3.62 -4.28 10.01
CA PHE A 129 4.42 -4.20 11.23
C PHE A 129 4.13 -2.92 12.01
N GLY A 130 4.06 -3.03 13.33
CA GLY A 130 3.79 -1.92 14.24
C GLY A 130 5.00 -1.03 14.49
N SER A 131 6.22 -1.55 14.32
CA SER A 131 7.46 -0.84 14.59
C SER A 131 8.64 -1.33 13.74
N TRP A 132 9.71 -0.54 13.69
CA TRP A 132 10.95 -0.91 13.00
C TRP A 132 11.61 -2.14 13.63
N ASP A 133 11.67 -2.21 14.95
CA ASP A 133 12.29 -3.34 15.66
C ASP A 133 11.54 -4.66 15.41
N GLU A 134 10.21 -4.60 15.36
CA GLU A 134 9.39 -5.76 15.01
C GLU A 134 9.68 -6.25 13.58
N MET A 135 9.75 -5.32 12.62
CA MET A 135 10.09 -5.64 11.24
C MET A 135 11.51 -6.23 11.12
N GLN A 136 12.49 -5.67 11.83
CA GLN A 136 13.86 -6.21 11.87
C GLN A 136 13.91 -7.64 12.42
N ARG A 137 13.19 -7.90 13.52
CA ARG A 137 13.08 -9.27 14.07
C ARG A 137 12.45 -10.23 13.09
N ALA A 138 11.39 -9.82 12.39
CA ALA A 138 10.70 -10.65 11.41
C ALA A 138 11.60 -10.97 10.20
N ILE A 139 12.35 -9.99 9.70
CA ILE A 139 13.37 -10.18 8.64
C ILE A 139 14.44 -11.16 9.13
N ALA A 140 14.95 -11.00 10.34
CA ALA A 140 15.97 -11.88 10.90
C ALA A 140 15.48 -13.34 11.00
N ILE A 141 14.24 -13.57 11.47
CA ILE A 141 13.61 -14.89 11.52
C ILE A 141 13.56 -15.51 10.12
N PHE A 142 13.09 -14.75 9.12
CA PHE A 142 13.00 -15.21 7.74
C PHE A 142 14.36 -15.58 7.14
N LEU A 143 15.38 -14.74 7.34
CA LEU A 143 16.73 -14.97 6.84
C LEU A 143 17.40 -16.18 7.51
N GLN A 144 17.24 -16.34 8.84
CA GLN A 144 17.74 -17.50 9.58
C GLN A 144 17.11 -18.81 9.10
N ALA A 145 15.81 -18.78 8.77
CA ALA A 145 15.10 -19.92 8.19
C ALA A 145 15.43 -20.14 6.69
N GLN A 146 16.23 -19.27 6.07
CA GLN A 146 16.52 -19.28 4.63
C GLN A 146 15.26 -19.26 3.74
N GLY A 147 14.17 -18.70 4.26
CA GLY A 147 12.86 -18.67 3.60
C GLY A 147 12.09 -20.00 3.60
N ASP A 148 12.51 -21.00 4.38
CA ASP A 148 11.81 -22.29 4.50
C ASP A 148 10.84 -22.30 5.70
N PRO A 149 9.51 -22.31 5.49
CA PRO A 149 8.54 -22.35 6.58
C PRO A 149 8.64 -23.62 7.44
N GLY A 150 9.22 -24.71 6.91
CA GLY A 150 9.45 -25.95 7.66
C GLY A 150 10.52 -25.83 8.75
N ARG A 151 11.31 -24.75 8.74
CA ARG A 151 12.31 -24.44 9.78
C ARG A 151 11.77 -23.55 10.90
N ALA A 152 10.49 -23.19 10.84
CA ALA A 152 9.82 -22.42 11.89
C ALA A 152 9.74 -23.21 13.21
N ARG A 153 9.84 -22.51 14.34
CA ARG A 153 9.67 -23.13 15.67
C ARG A 153 8.21 -23.19 16.12
N ASP A 154 7.38 -22.33 15.55
CA ASP A 154 5.97 -22.17 15.88
C ASP A 154 5.18 -21.63 14.67
N GLN A 155 3.85 -21.61 14.79
CA GLN A 155 2.95 -21.18 13.73
C GLN A 155 3.13 -19.70 13.35
N GLN A 156 3.50 -18.83 14.30
CA GLN A 156 3.71 -17.41 14.04
C GLN A 156 4.97 -17.19 13.19
N GLN A 157 6.07 -17.86 13.52
CA GLN A 157 7.28 -17.85 12.68
C GLN A 157 7.00 -18.40 11.30
N GLN A 158 6.22 -19.47 11.20
CA GLN A 158 5.85 -20.06 9.91
C GLN A 158 5.12 -19.04 9.02
N GLN A 159 4.22 -18.24 9.60
CA GLN A 159 3.51 -17.17 8.90
C GLN A 159 4.45 -16.04 8.46
N ILE A 160 5.37 -15.59 9.34
CA ILE A 160 6.38 -14.58 9.01
C ILE A 160 7.26 -15.05 7.84
N ILE A 161 7.71 -16.30 7.90
CA ILE A 161 8.58 -16.86 6.86
C ILE A 161 7.81 -16.94 5.54
N ALA A 162 6.59 -17.48 5.56
CA ALA A 162 5.74 -17.58 4.38
C ALA A 162 5.42 -16.20 3.77
N PHE A 163 5.24 -15.18 4.60
CA PHE A 163 4.99 -13.81 4.16
C PHE A 163 6.16 -13.24 3.33
N PHE A 164 7.37 -13.24 3.88
CA PHE A 164 8.54 -12.74 3.15
C PHE A 164 8.91 -13.63 1.95
N ALA A 165 8.65 -14.94 2.05
CA ALA A 165 8.87 -15.90 0.96
C ALA A 165 7.95 -15.69 -0.27
N GLN A 166 7.02 -14.74 -0.25
CA GLN A 166 6.26 -14.33 -1.45
C GLN A 166 7.07 -13.38 -2.35
N SER A 167 7.93 -12.55 -1.73
CA SER A 167 8.73 -11.53 -2.43
C SER A 167 10.21 -11.90 -2.55
N PHE A 168 10.75 -12.68 -1.60
CA PHE A 168 12.18 -12.95 -1.46
C PHE A 168 12.52 -14.45 -1.65
N ASN A 169 12.16 -14.98 -2.82
CA ASN A 169 12.05 -16.43 -3.02
C ASN A 169 13.41 -17.08 -3.29
N THR A 170 14.34 -16.35 -3.90
CA THR A 170 15.68 -16.85 -4.24
C THR A 170 16.73 -16.45 -3.20
N PRO A 171 17.86 -17.18 -3.09
CA PRO A 171 18.97 -16.77 -2.22
C PRO A 171 19.42 -15.33 -2.49
N ALA A 172 19.53 -14.93 -3.75
CA ALA A 172 19.94 -13.57 -4.12
C ALA A 172 18.91 -12.49 -3.72
N ASP A 173 17.61 -12.82 -3.64
CA ASP A 173 16.61 -11.88 -3.11
C ASP A 173 16.72 -11.74 -1.59
N ARG A 174 17.12 -12.82 -0.89
CA ARG A 174 17.37 -12.80 0.55
C ARG A 174 18.65 -12.02 0.89
N ASP A 175 19.72 -12.21 0.11
CA ASP A 175 20.94 -11.41 0.24
C ASP A 175 20.65 -9.92 0.00
N TRP A 176 19.78 -9.63 -0.97
CA TRP A 176 19.30 -8.26 -1.20
C TRP A 176 18.53 -7.73 0.01
N LEU A 177 17.59 -8.50 0.57
CA LEU A 177 16.82 -8.09 1.76
C LEU A 177 17.73 -7.85 2.96
N GLU A 178 18.74 -8.70 3.16
CA GLU A 178 19.73 -8.52 4.22
C GLU A 178 20.52 -7.23 4.04
N LEU A 179 21.05 -6.98 2.83
CA LEU A 179 21.79 -5.76 2.52
C LEU A 179 20.92 -4.51 2.67
N PHE A 180 19.68 -4.58 2.19
CA PHE A 180 18.71 -3.48 2.28
C PHE A 180 18.36 -3.17 3.74
N SER A 181 18.03 -4.21 4.51
CA SER A 181 17.70 -4.10 5.94
C SER A 181 18.84 -3.50 6.76
N ARG A 182 20.07 -3.98 6.55
CA ARG A 182 21.28 -3.43 7.20
C ARG A 182 21.52 -1.98 6.79
N SER A 183 21.32 -1.67 5.51
CA SER A 183 21.48 -0.30 4.99
C SER A 183 20.45 0.66 5.60
N LEU A 184 19.21 0.20 5.81
CA LEU A 184 18.16 0.97 6.47
C LEU A 184 18.39 1.14 7.97
N ALA A 185 18.98 0.17 8.66
CA ALA A 185 19.34 0.34 10.06
C ALA A 185 20.41 1.44 10.23
N ASP A 186 21.39 1.49 9.33
CA ASP A 186 22.39 2.58 9.30
C ASP A 186 21.76 3.92 8.91
N GLU A 187 20.86 3.94 7.91
CA GLU A 187 20.09 5.13 7.51
C GLU A 187 19.26 5.69 8.68
N TYR A 188 18.54 4.81 9.38
CA TYR A 188 17.69 5.15 10.52
C TYR A 188 18.49 5.84 11.62
N THR A 189 19.61 5.23 12.02
CA THR A 189 20.42 5.70 13.14
C THR A 189 21.19 6.98 12.84
N LYS A 190 21.68 7.16 11.60
CA LYS A 190 22.51 8.32 11.22
C LYS A 190 21.72 9.50 10.69
N PHE A 191 20.51 9.29 10.17
CA PHE A 191 19.79 10.32 9.44
C PHE A 191 18.28 10.29 9.68
N TYR A 192 17.62 9.18 9.34
CA TYR A 192 16.19 9.21 9.04
C TYR A 192 15.34 9.46 10.28
N HIS A 193 15.72 8.94 11.45
CA HIS A 193 14.96 9.12 12.69
C HIS A 193 14.82 10.61 13.05
N GLU A 194 15.96 11.32 13.09
CA GLU A 194 15.96 12.74 13.42
C GLU A 194 15.27 13.58 12.34
N TYR A 195 15.49 13.25 11.07
CA TYR A 195 14.79 13.88 9.94
C TYR A 195 13.27 13.69 10.07
N TRP A 196 12.81 12.48 10.35
CA TRP A 196 11.40 12.14 10.48
C TRP A 196 10.76 12.93 11.62
N ILE A 197 11.36 12.96 12.82
CA ILE A 197 10.86 13.74 13.96
C ILE A 197 10.69 15.23 13.59
N GLN A 198 11.67 15.80 12.87
CA GLN A 198 11.61 17.20 12.45
C GLN A 198 10.46 17.43 11.47
N GLU A 199 10.29 16.57 10.48
CA GLU A 199 9.17 16.65 9.52
C GLU A 199 7.82 16.48 10.21
N GLN A 200 7.68 15.57 11.18
CA GLN A 200 6.44 15.41 11.95
C GLN A 200 6.08 16.69 12.71
N ARG A 201 7.07 17.34 13.33
CA ARG A 201 6.85 18.62 14.04
C ARG A 201 6.46 19.72 13.06
N ALA A 202 7.17 19.83 11.94
CA ALA A 202 6.90 20.86 10.92
C ALA A 202 5.52 20.70 10.28
N ARG A 203 5.08 19.44 10.06
CA ARG A 203 3.82 19.11 9.38
C ARG A 203 2.65 18.85 10.34
N GLY A 204 2.81 19.08 11.65
CA GLY A 204 1.73 18.98 12.63
C GLY A 204 0.43 19.69 12.20
N PRO A 205 0.48 20.94 11.68
CA PRO A 205 -0.70 21.62 11.15
C PRO A 205 -1.34 20.94 9.93
N VAL A 206 -0.55 20.25 9.10
CA VAL A 206 -1.06 19.49 7.95
C VAL A 206 -1.81 18.24 8.44
N LEU A 207 -1.21 17.49 9.37
CA LEU A 207 -1.84 16.31 9.97
C LEU A 207 -3.20 16.66 10.59
N ALA A 208 -3.26 17.76 11.35
CA ALA A 208 -4.51 18.25 11.93
C ALA A 208 -5.55 18.67 10.87
N ALA A 209 -5.11 19.30 9.78
CA ALA A 209 -6.00 19.69 8.68
C ALA A 209 -6.58 18.46 7.95
N VAL A 210 -5.75 17.44 7.68
CA VAL A 210 -6.21 16.18 7.08
C VAL A 210 -7.19 15.47 8.00
N ASP A 211 -6.87 15.35 9.29
CA ASP A 211 -7.76 14.72 10.27
C ASP A 211 -9.10 15.45 10.37
N SER A 212 -9.09 16.79 10.43
CA SER A 212 -10.32 17.59 10.47
C SER A 212 -11.18 17.41 9.21
N LEU A 213 -10.58 17.44 8.02
CA LEU A 213 -11.30 17.21 6.76
C LEU A 213 -11.85 15.78 6.69
N TRP A 214 -11.05 14.80 7.08
CA TRP A 214 -11.43 13.40 7.02
C TRP A 214 -12.54 13.08 8.03
N GLN A 215 -12.30 13.28 9.32
CA GLN A 215 -13.26 12.94 10.37
C GLN A 215 -14.54 13.77 10.28
N GLY A 216 -14.41 15.06 9.99
CA GLY A 216 -15.53 16.01 10.03
C GLY A 216 -16.38 16.05 8.77
N VAL A 217 -15.79 15.79 7.59
CA VAL A 217 -16.47 16.04 6.30
C VAL A 217 -16.54 14.79 5.44
N TYR A 218 -15.39 14.16 5.14
CA TYR A 218 -15.34 13.16 4.06
C TYR A 218 -15.56 11.72 4.53
N ARG A 219 -15.05 11.30 5.70
CA ARG A 219 -15.29 9.94 6.21
C ARG A 219 -16.79 9.60 6.26
N PRO A 220 -17.69 10.46 6.78
CA PRO A 220 -19.13 10.17 6.78
C PRO A 220 -19.70 9.95 5.37
N LYS A 221 -19.21 10.69 4.37
CA LYS A 221 -19.64 10.54 2.96
C LYS A 221 -19.18 9.21 2.35
N PHE A 222 -17.98 8.76 2.72
CA PHE A 222 -17.42 7.48 2.25
C PHE A 222 -17.92 6.26 3.06
N GLN A 223 -18.55 6.47 4.23
CA GLN A 223 -18.88 5.41 5.17
C GLN A 223 -19.67 4.25 4.55
N THR A 224 -20.71 4.54 3.74
CA THR A 224 -21.52 3.49 3.10
C THR A 224 -20.67 2.60 2.20
N TYR A 225 -19.78 3.20 1.41
CA TYR A 225 -18.85 2.47 0.55
C TYR A 225 -17.90 1.62 1.39
N LEU A 226 -17.26 2.23 2.38
CA LEU A 226 -16.27 1.58 3.24
C LEU A 226 -16.86 0.40 4.01
N SER A 227 -18.03 0.56 4.64
CA SER A 227 -18.68 -0.54 5.36
C SER A 227 -19.02 -1.72 4.46
N ARG A 228 -19.52 -1.47 3.23
CA ARG A 228 -19.97 -2.53 2.32
C ARG A 228 -18.85 -3.19 1.52
N THR A 229 -17.68 -2.58 1.47
CA THR A 229 -16.46 -3.17 0.89
C THR A 229 -15.57 -3.84 1.94
N GLN A 230 -16.09 -4.08 3.16
CA GLN A 230 -15.35 -4.66 4.29
C GLN A 230 -14.16 -3.81 4.74
N GLN A 231 -14.25 -2.50 4.49
CA GLN A 231 -13.30 -1.46 4.86
C GLN A 231 -13.88 -0.52 5.92
N GLU A 232 -14.80 -1.01 6.78
CA GLU A 232 -15.50 -0.19 7.78
C GLU A 232 -14.54 0.54 8.75
N SER A 233 -13.42 -0.11 9.06
CA SER A 233 -12.37 0.41 9.91
C SER A 233 -11.01 0.03 9.35
N GLY A 234 -10.01 0.83 9.69
CA GLY A 234 -8.64 0.70 9.24
C GLY A 234 -7.82 1.88 9.70
N ASP A 235 -6.62 2.03 9.15
CA ASP A 235 -5.69 3.11 9.42
C ASP A 235 -5.47 3.99 8.19
N PHE A 236 -5.66 5.31 8.35
CA PHE A 236 -5.34 6.29 7.31
C PHE A 236 -3.95 6.87 7.59
N LEU A 237 -2.95 6.36 6.86
CA LEU A 237 -1.54 6.63 7.12
C LEU A 237 -1.01 7.71 6.18
N LEU A 238 -0.48 8.80 6.73
CA LEU A 238 0.22 9.81 5.94
C LEU A 238 1.70 9.45 5.88
N SER A 239 2.26 9.45 4.68
CA SER A 239 3.64 9.02 4.43
C SER A 239 4.43 10.08 3.64
N LEU A 240 5.64 10.40 4.11
CA LEU A 240 6.52 11.40 3.51
C LEU A 240 6.97 11.06 2.08
N PRO A 241 7.35 9.80 1.77
CA PRO A 241 7.87 9.46 0.44
C PRO A 241 6.78 9.30 -0.63
N LEU A 242 5.53 8.98 -0.23
CA LEU A 242 4.45 8.68 -1.17
C LEU A 242 3.91 9.92 -1.90
N ASP A 243 3.38 9.67 -3.09
CA ASP A 243 2.69 10.64 -3.97
C ASP A 243 1.31 10.07 -4.34
N GLY A 244 0.82 10.33 -5.56
CA GLY A 244 -0.54 9.99 -6.01
C GLY A 244 -0.89 8.50 -6.07
N GLU A 245 0.07 7.58 -6.02
CA GLU A 245 -0.19 6.15 -5.84
C GLU A 245 0.13 5.72 -4.40
N GLY A 246 -0.92 5.48 -3.62
CA GLY A 246 -0.82 5.06 -2.22
C GLY A 246 -0.54 3.57 -2.07
N ARG A 247 -0.64 3.07 -0.84
CA ARG A 247 -0.46 1.65 -0.53
C ARG A 247 -1.60 1.16 0.35
N THR A 248 -2.36 0.22 -0.20
CA THR A 248 -3.45 -0.42 0.52
C THR A 248 -3.10 -1.85 0.89
N VAL A 249 -3.38 -2.20 2.14
CA VAL A 249 -3.41 -3.57 2.62
C VAL A 249 -4.76 -3.81 3.31
N SER A 250 -5.37 -4.95 3.03
CA SER A 250 -6.58 -5.43 3.69
C SER A 250 -6.31 -6.78 4.32
N ALA A 251 -5.97 -6.80 5.61
CA ALA A 251 -5.79 -8.04 6.38
C ALA A 251 -7.08 -8.40 7.15
N GLY A 252 -8.13 -8.78 6.41
CA GLY A 252 -9.44 -9.09 7.01
C GLY A 252 -10.25 -7.85 7.41
N LYS A 253 -11.39 -8.05 8.09
CA LYS A 253 -12.45 -7.04 8.26
C LYS A 253 -12.07 -5.80 9.09
N ARG A 254 -10.95 -5.81 9.83
CA ARG A 254 -10.55 -4.73 10.76
C ARG A 254 -9.08 -4.30 10.66
N GLU A 255 -8.29 -4.91 9.79
CA GLU A 255 -6.87 -4.58 9.63
C GLU A 255 -6.64 -4.00 8.22
N ASN A 256 -7.47 -3.02 7.86
CA ASN A 256 -7.23 -2.24 6.65
C ASN A 256 -6.20 -1.14 6.96
N SER A 257 -5.27 -0.91 6.05
CA SER A 257 -4.35 0.22 6.11
C SER A 257 -4.26 0.83 4.73
N ILE A 258 -4.50 2.13 4.64
CA ILE A 258 -4.34 2.92 3.42
C ILE A 258 -3.30 3.99 3.73
N ALA A 259 -2.11 3.82 3.16
CA ALA A 259 -1.05 4.81 3.21
C ALA A 259 -1.08 5.69 1.97
N VAL A 260 -1.01 7.00 2.17
CA VAL A 260 -1.05 8.01 1.12
C VAL A 260 0.06 9.03 1.34
N GLU A 261 0.20 9.96 0.41
CA GLU A 261 1.09 11.11 0.58
C GLU A 261 0.81 11.93 1.85
N PHE A 262 1.85 12.51 2.44
CA PHE A 262 1.72 13.47 3.54
C PHE A 262 1.86 14.92 3.05
N PRO A 263 0.79 15.66 2.73
CA PRO A 263 0.87 16.92 1.97
C PRO A 263 1.88 17.95 2.53
N GLU A 264 2.39 18.84 1.69
CA GLU A 264 3.41 19.83 2.09
C GLU A 264 2.84 20.99 2.89
N SER A 265 1.54 21.28 2.75
CA SER A 265 0.89 22.37 3.46
C SER A 265 -0.57 22.07 3.78
N PRO A 266 -1.16 22.75 4.78
CA PRO A 266 -2.57 22.57 5.13
C PRO A 266 -3.53 22.85 3.96
N ARG A 267 -3.13 23.73 3.03
CA ARG A 267 -3.92 24.04 1.81
C ARG A 267 -4.05 22.85 0.86
N GLN A 268 -3.15 21.89 0.94
CA GLN A 268 -3.15 20.65 0.16
C GLN A 268 -3.67 19.45 0.95
N ALA A 269 -4.20 19.64 2.16
CA ALA A 269 -4.67 18.54 3.01
C ALA A 269 -5.73 17.64 2.31
N VAL A 270 -6.52 18.22 1.41
CA VAL A 270 -7.52 17.48 0.62
C VAL A 270 -6.90 16.46 -0.34
N GLU A 271 -5.64 16.62 -0.74
CA GLU A 271 -4.96 15.71 -1.67
C GLU A 271 -4.81 14.31 -1.07
N ALA A 272 -4.59 14.20 0.26
CA ALA A 272 -4.62 12.93 0.97
C ALA A 272 -5.97 12.20 0.82
N VAL A 273 -7.09 12.93 0.80
CA VAL A 273 -8.44 12.36 0.59
C VAL A 273 -8.62 11.88 -0.86
N TYR A 274 -7.99 12.56 -1.83
CA TYR A 274 -7.99 12.11 -3.23
C TYR A 274 -7.29 10.77 -3.37
N VAL A 275 -6.08 10.65 -2.83
CA VAL A 275 -5.32 9.40 -2.87
C VAL A 275 -6.04 8.31 -2.07
N PHE A 276 -6.66 8.64 -0.94
CA PHE A 276 -7.48 7.67 -0.19
C PHE A 276 -8.61 7.10 -1.05
N ALA A 277 -9.33 7.94 -1.80
CA ALA A 277 -10.42 7.49 -2.66
C ALA A 277 -9.94 6.57 -3.80
N HIS A 278 -8.80 6.92 -4.41
CA HIS A 278 -8.12 6.10 -5.43
C HIS A 278 -7.72 4.72 -4.88
N GLU A 279 -7.14 4.70 -3.68
CA GLU A 279 -6.72 3.49 -3.00
C GLU A 279 -7.89 2.60 -2.55
N ALA A 280 -8.92 3.20 -1.94
CA ALA A 280 -10.09 2.48 -1.45
C ALA A 280 -10.83 1.74 -2.58
N VAL A 281 -10.89 2.36 -3.78
CA VAL A 281 -11.54 1.76 -4.95
C VAL A 281 -10.68 0.70 -5.66
N GLY A 282 -9.40 0.57 -5.31
CA GLY A 282 -8.42 -0.21 -6.06
C GLY A 282 -8.85 -1.67 -6.28
N ALA A 283 -9.47 -2.30 -5.28
CA ALA A 283 -9.96 -3.68 -5.40
C ALA A 283 -11.12 -3.82 -6.40
N VAL A 284 -12.07 -2.88 -6.38
CA VAL A 284 -13.21 -2.83 -7.31
C VAL A 284 -12.71 -2.59 -8.74
N ALA A 285 -11.81 -1.61 -8.92
CA ALA A 285 -11.21 -1.31 -10.21
C ALA A 285 -10.41 -2.50 -10.77
N ASN A 286 -9.60 -3.15 -9.94
CA ASN A 286 -8.82 -4.32 -10.35
C ASN A 286 -9.71 -5.49 -10.77
N GLN A 287 -10.77 -5.78 -10.00
CA GLN A 287 -11.72 -6.84 -10.36
C GLN A 287 -12.39 -6.56 -11.71
N ALA A 288 -12.82 -5.32 -11.94
CA ALA A 288 -13.40 -4.91 -13.23
C ALA A 288 -12.43 -5.09 -14.40
N VAL A 289 -11.13 -4.80 -14.22
CA VAL A 289 -10.09 -5.05 -15.23
C VAL A 289 -9.93 -6.55 -15.49
N ILE A 290 -9.80 -7.35 -14.42
CA ILE A 290 -9.66 -8.81 -14.51
C ILE A 290 -10.82 -9.42 -15.31
N ASP A 291 -12.05 -9.02 -15.03
CA ASP A 291 -13.24 -9.59 -15.66
C ASP A 291 -13.44 -9.18 -17.12
N ASN A 292 -12.78 -8.10 -17.57
CA ASN A 292 -12.99 -7.51 -18.89
C ASN A 292 -11.74 -7.48 -19.78
N VAL A 293 -10.65 -8.14 -19.36
CA VAL A 293 -9.42 -8.28 -20.15
C VAL A 293 -9.20 -9.74 -20.52
N THR A 294 -8.92 -9.99 -21.80
CA THR A 294 -8.71 -11.34 -22.33
C THR A 294 -7.38 -11.96 -21.86
N PRO A 295 -7.23 -13.29 -21.87
CA PRO A 295 -5.94 -13.93 -21.58
C PRO A 295 -4.79 -13.48 -22.49
N ALA A 296 -5.07 -13.07 -23.72
CA ALA A 296 -4.06 -12.56 -24.64
C ALA A 296 -3.54 -11.18 -24.20
N GLU A 297 -4.44 -10.26 -23.87
CA GLU A 297 -4.10 -8.92 -23.38
C GLU A 297 -3.37 -8.95 -22.02
N ARG A 298 -3.67 -9.93 -21.17
CA ARG A 298 -2.91 -10.18 -19.93
C ARG A 298 -1.46 -10.53 -20.22
N ARG A 299 -1.21 -11.43 -21.19
CA ARG A 299 0.16 -11.80 -21.60
C ARG A 299 0.95 -10.63 -22.19
N GLU A 300 0.25 -9.67 -22.80
CA GLU A 300 0.86 -8.47 -23.38
C GLU A 300 1.08 -7.33 -22.35
N GLY A 301 0.80 -7.58 -21.06
CA GLY A 301 0.95 -6.58 -19.99
C GLY A 301 -0.01 -5.39 -20.12
N ARG A 302 -1.10 -5.56 -20.90
CA ARG A 302 -2.13 -4.53 -21.09
C ARG A 302 -3.00 -4.38 -19.85
N ALA A 303 -3.24 -5.49 -19.14
CA ALA A 303 -3.95 -5.50 -17.86
C ALA A 303 -3.29 -4.60 -16.81
N ASP A 304 -1.98 -4.72 -16.59
CA ASP A 304 -1.25 -3.94 -15.58
C ASP A 304 -1.32 -2.43 -15.85
N ARG A 305 -1.16 -2.03 -17.12
CA ARG A 305 -1.31 -0.62 -17.52
C ARG A 305 -2.74 -0.10 -17.31
N MET A 306 -3.74 -0.95 -17.53
CA MET A 306 -5.14 -0.62 -17.33
C MET A 306 -5.51 -0.58 -15.86
N GLN A 307 -4.84 -1.33 -14.98
CA GLN A 307 -5.14 -1.37 -13.55
C GLN A 307 -4.92 0.00 -12.88
N SER A 308 -3.74 0.62 -13.06
CA SER A 308 -3.47 1.95 -12.49
C SER A 308 -4.42 3.01 -13.08
N ALA A 309 -4.67 2.98 -14.40
CA ALA A 309 -5.64 3.88 -15.03
C ALA A 309 -7.07 3.65 -14.51
N ALA A 310 -7.47 2.40 -14.29
CA ALA A 310 -8.77 2.02 -13.76
C ALA A 310 -8.94 2.45 -12.31
N ALA A 311 -7.89 2.40 -11.48
CA ALA A 311 -7.92 2.94 -10.12
C ALA A 311 -8.18 4.45 -10.13
N VAL A 312 -7.45 5.22 -10.96
CA VAL A 312 -7.67 6.68 -11.08
C VAL A 312 -9.09 6.99 -11.55
N ARG A 313 -9.57 6.30 -12.59
CA ARG A 313 -10.92 6.51 -13.12
C ARG A 313 -12.00 6.02 -12.16
N GLY A 314 -11.73 4.96 -11.41
CA GLY A 314 -12.61 4.44 -10.37
C GLY A 314 -12.74 5.39 -9.19
N GLY A 315 -11.65 6.01 -8.75
CA GLY A 315 -11.65 7.01 -7.67
C GLY A 315 -12.47 8.23 -8.08
N ALA A 316 -12.35 8.69 -9.33
CA ALA A 316 -13.21 9.74 -9.87
C ALA A 316 -14.70 9.35 -9.87
N LEU A 317 -15.04 8.12 -10.28
CA LEU A 317 -16.43 7.62 -10.27
C LEU A 317 -17.00 7.47 -8.85
N LEU A 318 -16.17 7.09 -7.89
CA LEU A 318 -16.54 7.02 -6.48
C LEU A 318 -16.79 8.43 -5.93
N ILE A 319 -15.84 9.34 -6.10
CA ILE A 319 -15.94 10.74 -5.67
C ILE A 319 -17.18 11.41 -6.27
N GLN A 320 -17.45 11.21 -7.56
CA GLN A 320 -18.63 11.76 -8.22
C GLN A 320 -19.94 11.38 -7.50
N ARG A 321 -20.00 10.20 -6.88
CA ARG A 321 -21.20 9.70 -6.18
C ARG A 321 -21.28 10.16 -4.73
N VAL A 322 -20.14 10.22 -4.03
CA VAL A 322 -20.12 10.44 -2.58
C VAL A 322 -19.73 11.85 -2.16
N ALA A 323 -18.91 12.54 -2.96
CA ALA A 323 -18.37 13.87 -2.69
C ALA A 323 -18.09 14.63 -4.00
N PRO A 324 -19.11 14.91 -4.84
CA PRO A 324 -18.93 15.46 -6.19
C PRO A 324 -18.18 16.80 -6.20
N GLU A 325 -18.22 17.57 -5.11
CA GLU A 325 -17.46 18.81 -4.96
C GLU A 325 -15.93 18.60 -5.02
N LEU A 326 -15.44 17.38 -4.80
CA LEU A 326 -14.02 17.03 -4.88
C LEU A 326 -13.57 16.65 -6.29
N LEU A 327 -14.49 16.43 -7.24
CA LEU A 327 -14.18 15.79 -8.52
C LEU A 327 -13.22 16.60 -9.40
N ASP A 328 -13.40 17.92 -9.50
CA ASP A 328 -12.49 18.78 -10.28
C ASP A 328 -11.09 18.79 -9.67
N GLY A 329 -10.98 18.94 -8.35
CA GLY A 329 -9.71 18.90 -7.63
C GLY A 329 -8.97 17.58 -7.76
N TYR A 330 -9.69 16.45 -7.58
CA TYR A 330 -9.17 15.10 -7.80
C TYR A 330 -8.63 14.93 -9.22
N SER A 331 -9.39 15.38 -10.22
CA SER A 331 -9.01 15.22 -11.62
C SER A 331 -7.76 16.03 -11.97
N ARG A 332 -7.67 17.27 -11.47
CA ARG A 332 -6.47 18.11 -11.62
C ARG A 332 -5.25 17.53 -10.89
N PHE A 333 -5.47 16.95 -9.71
CA PHE A 333 -4.42 16.28 -8.94
C PHE A 333 -3.77 15.15 -9.76
N TYR A 334 -4.56 14.21 -10.27
CA TYR A 334 -4.03 13.08 -11.05
C TYR A 334 -3.46 13.49 -12.41
N LEU A 335 -4.02 14.51 -13.06
CA LEU A 335 -3.40 15.09 -14.26
C LEU A 335 -2.03 15.68 -13.97
N ARG A 336 -1.89 16.44 -12.88
CA ARG A 336 -0.61 16.99 -12.42
C ARG A 336 0.38 15.88 -12.08
N ALA A 337 -0.06 14.84 -11.36
CA ALA A 337 0.75 13.66 -11.04
C ALA A 337 1.27 12.95 -12.30
N ALA A 338 0.46 12.92 -13.37
CA ALA A 338 0.85 12.44 -14.69
C ALA A 338 1.71 13.42 -15.51
N GLY A 339 1.98 14.63 -15.01
CA GLY A 339 2.70 15.68 -15.73
C GLY A 339 1.90 16.38 -16.82
N VAL A 340 0.56 16.33 -16.75
CA VAL A 340 -0.37 16.93 -17.71
C VAL A 340 -0.99 18.18 -17.12
N THR A 341 -0.95 19.29 -17.86
CA THR A 341 -1.67 20.53 -17.52
C THR A 341 -2.89 20.65 -18.44
N PRO A 342 -4.13 20.52 -17.94
CA PRO A 342 -5.32 20.60 -18.79
C PRO A 342 -5.55 22.05 -19.26
N SER A 343 -5.74 22.25 -20.56
CA SER A 343 -6.05 23.55 -21.16
C SER A 343 -7.56 23.79 -21.38
N GLY A 344 -8.40 22.83 -20.99
CA GLY A 344 -9.84 22.83 -21.27
C GLY A 344 -10.61 21.91 -20.32
N ASP A 345 -11.52 21.09 -20.87
CA ASP A 345 -12.33 20.15 -20.08
C ASP A 345 -11.43 19.15 -19.32
N VAL A 346 -11.43 19.29 -17.99
CA VAL A 346 -10.64 18.47 -17.07
C VAL A 346 -11.09 17.02 -17.08
N ALA A 347 -12.39 16.74 -17.23
CA ALA A 347 -12.89 15.37 -17.26
C ALA A 347 -12.45 14.65 -18.55
N ALA A 348 -12.52 15.33 -19.69
CA ALA A 348 -12.01 14.81 -20.96
C ALA A 348 -10.48 14.61 -20.93
N ALA A 349 -9.75 15.53 -20.31
CA ALA A 349 -8.30 15.42 -20.12
C ALA A 349 -7.95 14.21 -19.23
N LEU A 350 -8.67 14.01 -18.12
CA LEU A 350 -8.48 12.85 -17.25
C LEU A 350 -8.76 11.56 -18.02
N ALA A 351 -9.82 11.54 -18.82
CA ALA A 351 -10.22 10.35 -19.56
C ALA A 351 -9.23 9.93 -20.63
N SER A 352 -8.64 10.89 -21.33
CA SER A 352 -7.58 10.65 -22.33
C SER A 352 -6.24 10.29 -21.69
N THR A 353 -5.92 10.87 -20.52
CA THR A 353 -4.68 10.59 -19.80
C THR A 353 -4.69 9.22 -19.11
N PHE A 354 -5.86 8.76 -18.63
CA PHE A 354 -6.05 7.46 -17.99
C PHE A 354 -7.10 6.64 -18.77
N PRO A 355 -6.69 6.07 -19.92
CA PRO A 355 -7.62 5.36 -20.79
C PRO A 355 -7.99 3.99 -20.20
N ILE A 356 -9.29 3.75 -20.11
CA ILE A 356 -9.91 2.43 -19.85
C ILE A 356 -10.98 2.18 -20.91
N THR A 357 -11.32 0.92 -21.16
CA THR A 357 -12.44 0.60 -22.07
C THR A 357 -13.77 0.97 -21.44
N ASP A 358 -14.78 1.22 -22.27
CA ASP A 358 -16.14 1.48 -21.79
C ASP A 358 -16.69 0.31 -20.97
N ALA A 359 -16.37 -0.94 -21.35
CA ALA A 359 -16.73 -2.13 -20.58
C ALA A 359 -16.20 -2.10 -19.13
N ILE A 360 -14.94 -1.72 -18.93
CA ILE A 360 -14.33 -1.60 -17.60
C ILE A 360 -14.94 -0.42 -16.84
N ARG A 361 -15.07 0.74 -17.48
CA ARG A 361 -15.70 1.93 -16.89
C ARG A 361 -17.10 1.62 -16.38
N ASP A 362 -17.92 0.96 -17.21
CA ASP A 362 -19.29 0.63 -16.88
C ASP A 362 -19.37 -0.47 -15.83
N ALA A 363 -18.44 -1.44 -15.83
CA ALA A 363 -18.33 -2.45 -14.77
C ALA A 363 -18.00 -1.83 -13.41
N ILE A 364 -17.05 -0.90 -13.35
CA ILE A 364 -16.74 -0.13 -12.14
C ILE A 364 -17.97 0.66 -11.69
N GLY A 365 -18.60 1.40 -12.61
CA GLY A 365 -19.81 2.17 -12.33
C GLY A 365 -20.93 1.32 -11.71
N ARG A 366 -21.26 0.18 -12.33
CA ARG A 366 -22.26 -0.76 -11.81
C ARG A 366 -21.89 -1.31 -10.44
N GLN A 367 -20.64 -1.72 -10.23
CA GLN A 367 -20.19 -2.22 -8.92
C GLN A 367 -20.31 -1.14 -7.85
N LEU A 368 -19.96 0.12 -8.16
CA LEU A 368 -20.15 1.24 -7.23
C LEU A 368 -21.63 1.50 -6.94
N ASP A 369 -22.50 1.44 -7.95
CA ASP A 369 -23.95 1.62 -7.77
C ASP A 369 -24.55 0.50 -6.91
N THR A 370 -24.12 -0.75 -7.09
CA THR A 370 -24.50 -1.88 -6.24
C THR A 370 -24.02 -1.67 -4.80
N VAL A 371 -22.73 -1.36 -4.61
CA VAL A 371 -22.14 -1.13 -3.29
C VAL A 371 -22.81 0.04 -2.58
N LEU A 372 -23.15 1.14 -3.26
CA LEU A 372 -23.77 2.30 -2.63
C LEU A 372 -25.30 2.17 -2.49
N GLY A 373 -25.96 1.46 -3.41
CA GLY A 373 -27.41 1.21 -3.40
C GLY A 373 -27.84 0.13 -2.42
N GLY A 374 -26.99 -0.86 -2.13
CA GLY A 374 -27.26 -1.90 -1.14
C GLY A 374 -28.18 -3.00 -1.63
N ILE A 375 -28.15 -3.25 -2.94
CA ILE A 375 -28.93 -4.28 -3.63
C ILE A 375 -28.07 -5.52 -3.85
#